data_AF-A0A315XPT6-F1
#
_entry.id   AF-A0A315XPT6-F1
#
_cell.length_a   1.000
_cell.length_b   1.000
_cell.length_c   1.000
_cell.angle_alpha   90.00
_cell.angle_beta   90.00
_cell.angle_gamma   90.00
#
_symmetry.space_group_name_H-M   'P 1'
#
loop_
_entity.id
_entity.type
_entity.pdbx_description
1 polymer ?
#
loop_
_entity_poly.entity_id
_entity_poly.type
_entity_poly.pdbx_seq_one_letter_code
_entity_poly.pdbx_strand_id
1 'polypeptide(L)'
;MFTNLNIIRSKGWINLNKDELKVYSIYLFFYTEVLGLFLCLLLYFFLHIDFVLSLLGITIFGVMFSILIYERDFLDEKYDLISGRFPGMSYASVVVMLFPLTFAVSWFIALLAFTFEGLESAIAFGLAMYFPFVFMFLRLNVFRDDNCRLVSGEQVIGYHPVFFLLLGFMLGRGPLGISLLWIIKDVLGYSNSFNHDIIALVVSLLCGGLILSPDIMNKMLPFEIKTFDGLLKYCLFAVILISVVLFIINFI
;
A
#
# COMPACT_ATOMS: atom_id res chain seq x y z
N MET A 1 17.26 -11.46 29.20
CA MET A 1 16.51 -10.74 28.13
C MET A 1 16.57 -11.48 26.80
N PHE A 2 17.76 -11.87 26.30
CA PHE A 2 17.91 -12.60 25.02
C PHE A 2 17.30 -14.01 24.97
N THR A 3 17.25 -14.74 26.09
CA THR A 3 16.57 -16.06 26.17
C THR A 3 15.06 -15.99 25.91
N ASN A 4 14.42 -14.85 26.18
CA ASN A 4 12.99 -14.65 25.91
C ASN A 4 12.70 -14.41 24.42
N LEU A 5 13.60 -13.74 23.69
CA LEU A 5 13.38 -13.39 22.27
C LEU A 5 13.37 -14.62 21.35
N ASN A 6 14.22 -15.62 21.60
CA ASN A 6 14.22 -16.85 20.82
C ASN A 6 12.93 -17.67 21.04
N ILE A 7 12.41 -17.68 22.27
CA ILE A 7 11.14 -18.33 22.61
C ILE A 7 9.97 -17.58 21.95
N ILE A 8 9.93 -16.25 22.04
CA ILE A 8 8.93 -15.40 21.36
C ILE A 8 8.96 -15.62 19.85
N ARG A 9 10.16 -15.68 19.24
CA ARG A 9 10.32 -15.93 17.80
C ARG A 9 9.83 -17.31 17.38
N SER A 10 10.02 -18.33 18.22
CA SER A 10 9.53 -19.69 17.96
C SER A 10 8.01 -19.87 18.09
N LYS A 11 7.35 -19.07 18.93
CA LYS A 11 5.88 -19.10 19.09
C LYS A 11 5.15 -18.50 17.87
N GLY A 12 5.80 -17.58 17.15
CA GLY A 12 5.19 -16.79 16.09
C GLY A 12 4.30 -15.68 16.65
N TRP A 13 4.29 -14.52 15.97
CA TRP A 13 3.60 -13.32 16.45
C TRP A 13 2.10 -13.54 16.77
N ILE A 14 1.43 -14.45 16.06
CA ILE A 14 0.01 -14.79 16.26
C ILE A 14 -0.25 -15.38 17.66
N ASN A 15 0.71 -16.08 18.27
CA ASN A 15 0.53 -16.83 19.51
C ASN A 15 1.09 -16.12 20.75
N LEU A 16 1.57 -14.87 20.61
CA LEU A 16 2.13 -14.11 21.73
C LEU A 16 1.03 -13.58 22.65
N ASN A 17 1.26 -13.59 23.95
CA ASN A 17 0.39 -12.88 24.90
C ASN A 17 0.68 -11.36 24.90
N LYS A 18 -0.13 -10.55 25.61
CA LYS A 18 -0.01 -9.08 25.58
C LYS A 18 1.35 -8.55 26.06
N ASP A 19 1.95 -9.17 27.08
CA ASP A 19 3.27 -8.78 27.58
C ASP A 19 4.39 -9.15 26.58
N GLU A 20 4.30 -10.33 25.96
CA GLU A 20 5.20 -10.77 24.90
C GLU A 20 5.06 -9.87 23.65
N LEU A 21 3.85 -9.47 23.29
CA LEU A 21 3.58 -8.51 22.21
C LEU A 21 4.21 -7.14 22.48
N LYS A 22 4.16 -6.66 23.73
CA LYS A 22 4.81 -5.41 24.13
C LYS A 22 6.32 -5.48 23.96
N VAL A 23 6.95 -6.58 24.40
CA VAL A 23 8.39 -6.76 24.24
C VAL A 23 8.75 -6.88 22.76
N TYR A 24 7.93 -7.62 21.99
CA TYR A 24 8.14 -7.81 20.56
C TYR A 24 7.99 -6.52 19.76
N SER A 25 7.01 -5.66 20.09
CA SER A 25 6.81 -4.37 19.42
C SER A 25 7.97 -3.41 19.68
N ILE A 26 8.49 -3.34 20.92
CA ILE A 26 9.66 -2.53 21.25
C ILE A 26 10.90 -3.01 20.49
N TYR A 27 11.13 -4.32 20.44
CA TYR A 27 12.24 -4.89 19.67
C TYR A 27 12.16 -4.52 18.19
N LEU A 28 10.96 -4.63 17.62
CA LEU A 28 10.68 -4.36 16.22
C LEU A 28 10.78 -2.88 15.87
N PHE A 29 10.43 -1.97 16.79
CA PHE A 29 10.73 -0.54 16.70
C PHE A 29 12.24 -0.31 16.52
N PHE A 30 13.05 -0.78 17.46
CA PHE A 30 14.51 -0.57 17.40
C PHE A 30 15.15 -1.22 16.18
N TYR A 31 14.68 -2.41 15.80
CA TYR A 31 15.13 -3.07 14.57
C TYR A 31 14.83 -2.22 13.32
N THR A 32 13.65 -1.60 13.29
CA THR A 32 13.24 -0.69 12.21
C THR A 32 14.09 0.57 12.19
N GLU A 33 14.40 1.17 13.35
CA GLU A 33 15.29 2.35 13.41
C GLU A 33 16.70 2.03 12.93
N VAL A 34 17.28 0.89 13.33
CA VAL A 34 18.65 0.52 12.91
C VAL A 34 18.73 0.28 11.40
N LEU A 35 17.78 -0.47 10.83
CA LEU A 35 17.74 -0.67 9.39
C LEU A 35 17.41 0.62 8.64
N GLY A 36 16.50 1.41 9.19
CA GLY A 36 16.07 2.68 8.61
C GLY A 36 17.19 3.71 8.61
N LEU A 37 18.02 3.79 9.66
CA LEU A 37 19.23 4.62 9.68
C LEU A 37 20.17 4.27 8.53
N PHE A 38 20.39 2.98 8.28
CA PHE A 38 21.21 2.55 7.13
C PHE A 38 20.57 2.98 5.80
N LEU A 39 19.26 2.81 5.64
CA LEU A 39 18.54 3.28 4.46
C LEU A 39 18.63 4.80 4.29
N CYS A 40 18.44 5.59 5.34
CA CYS A 40 18.54 7.05 5.31
C CYS A 40 19.93 7.52 4.89
N LEU A 41 20.99 6.83 5.36
CA LEU A 41 22.35 7.11 4.90
C LEU A 41 22.51 6.84 3.40
N LEU A 42 22.01 5.70 2.90
CA LEU A 42 22.04 5.40 1.47
C LEU A 42 21.29 6.46 0.64
N LEU A 43 20.08 6.82 1.06
CA LEU A 43 19.27 7.83 0.37
C LEU A 43 19.95 9.21 0.38
N TYR A 44 20.57 9.60 1.48
CA TYR A 44 21.32 10.84 1.60
C TYR A 44 22.56 10.86 0.69
N PHE A 45 23.36 9.78 0.70
CA PHE A 45 24.60 9.73 -0.09
C PHE A 45 24.37 9.60 -1.59
N PHE A 46 23.38 8.81 -2.01
CA PHE A 46 23.17 8.51 -3.44
C PHE A 46 22.14 9.41 -4.11
N LEU A 47 21.12 9.87 -3.37
CA LEU A 47 19.99 10.61 -3.93
C LEU A 47 19.87 12.03 -3.34
N HIS A 48 20.77 12.41 -2.43
CA HIS A 48 20.77 13.72 -1.77
C HIS A 48 19.44 14.07 -1.10
N ILE A 49 18.67 13.06 -0.68
CA ILE A 49 17.42 13.26 0.06
C ILE A 49 17.74 13.72 1.48
N ASP A 50 16.93 14.64 2.01
CA ASP A 50 17.09 15.15 3.38
C ASP A 50 17.11 14.00 4.41
N PHE A 51 18.24 13.89 5.12
CA PHE A 51 18.47 12.83 6.09
C PHE A 51 17.52 12.91 7.29
N VAL A 52 17.23 14.12 7.77
CA VAL A 52 16.39 14.34 8.96
C VAL A 52 14.95 13.97 8.64
N LEU A 53 14.44 14.41 7.48
CA LEU A 53 13.10 14.06 7.03
C LEU A 53 12.98 12.56 6.71
N SER A 54 14.03 11.95 6.18
CA SER A 54 14.08 10.50 5.96
C SER A 54 14.00 9.73 7.27
N LEU A 55 14.78 10.14 8.28
CA LEU A 55 14.78 9.53 9.60
C LEU A 55 13.43 9.69 10.30
N LEU A 56 12.82 10.87 10.20
CA LEU A 56 11.47 11.12 10.72
C LEU A 56 10.45 10.15 10.11
N GLY A 57 10.51 9.91 8.80
CA GLY A 57 9.66 8.94 8.11
C GLY A 57 9.85 7.52 8.62
N ILE A 58 11.09 7.08 8.81
CA ILE A 58 11.43 5.78 9.42
C ILE A 58 10.85 5.69 10.83
N THR A 59 11.03 6.72 11.66
CA THR A 59 10.55 6.70 13.04
C THR A 59 9.03 6.63 13.10
N ILE A 60 8.31 7.37 12.28
CA ILE A 60 6.84 7.28 12.19
C ILE A 60 6.43 5.87 11.72
N PHE A 61 7.09 5.33 10.69
CA PHE A 61 6.85 3.97 10.22
C PHE A 61 7.07 2.93 11.33
N GLY A 62 8.18 3.02 12.06
CA GLY A 62 8.52 2.15 13.18
C GLY A 62 7.48 2.22 14.30
N VAL A 63 7.03 3.42 14.67
CA VAL A 63 5.96 3.63 15.67
C VAL A 63 4.65 3.01 15.18
N MET A 64 4.22 3.30 13.95
CA MET A 64 2.97 2.77 13.38
C MET A 64 2.98 1.24 13.36
N PHE A 65 4.09 0.64 12.90
CA PHE A 65 4.22 -0.81 12.83
C PHE A 65 4.24 -1.43 14.22
N SER A 66 4.90 -0.79 15.20
CA SER A 66 4.93 -1.25 16.59
C SER A 66 3.56 -1.19 17.27
N ILE A 67 2.77 -0.13 17.03
CA ILE A 67 1.40 -0.02 17.52
C ILE A 67 0.53 -1.11 16.92
N LEU A 68 0.63 -1.34 15.60
CA LEU A 68 -0.13 -2.39 14.91
C LEU A 68 0.13 -3.76 15.52
N ILE A 69 1.41 -4.09 15.76
CA ILE A 69 1.83 -5.35 16.38
C ILE A 69 1.33 -5.46 17.82
N TYR A 70 1.43 -4.38 18.61
CA TYR A 70 1.02 -4.37 20.01
C TYR A 70 -0.50 -4.46 20.19
N GLU A 71 -1.27 -3.83 19.30
CA GLU A 71 -2.73 -3.84 19.31
C GLU A 71 -3.36 -4.94 18.44
N ARG A 72 -2.60 -6.01 18.18
CA ARG A 72 -3.07 -7.19 17.42
C ARG A 72 -4.46 -7.63 17.85
N ASP A 73 -4.68 -7.89 19.15
CA ASP A 73 -5.93 -8.48 19.64
C ASP A 73 -7.14 -7.57 19.41
N PHE A 74 -6.96 -6.26 19.60
CA PHE A 74 -8.00 -5.27 19.33
C PHE A 74 -8.32 -5.19 17.83
N LEU A 75 -7.28 -5.24 16.98
CA LEU A 75 -7.45 -5.23 15.54
C LEU A 75 -8.08 -6.55 15.04
N ASP A 76 -7.74 -7.68 15.65
CA ASP A 76 -8.30 -8.99 15.35
C ASP A 76 -9.80 -9.04 15.62
N GLU A 77 -10.23 -8.57 16.78
CA GLU A 77 -11.66 -8.47 17.13
C GLU A 77 -12.45 -7.63 16.10
N LYS A 78 -11.82 -6.59 15.55
CA LYS A 78 -12.47 -5.66 14.61
C LYS A 78 -12.42 -6.10 13.15
N TYR A 79 -11.34 -6.76 12.74
CA TYR A 79 -11.01 -6.99 11.34
C TYR A 79 -10.83 -8.47 10.97
N ASP A 80 -10.94 -9.39 11.92
CA ASP A 80 -10.78 -10.84 11.73
C ASP A 80 -9.39 -11.14 11.12
N LEU A 81 -8.36 -10.69 11.86
CA LEU A 81 -6.97 -10.69 11.42
C LEU A 81 -6.40 -12.11 11.35
N ILE A 82 -6.74 -12.96 12.31
CA ILE A 82 -6.24 -14.32 12.42
C ILE A 82 -7.23 -15.23 11.71
N SER A 83 -6.77 -15.95 10.69
CA SER A 83 -7.66 -16.83 9.94
C SER A 83 -8.09 -18.01 10.82
N GLY A 84 -9.39 -18.11 11.09
CA GLY A 84 -9.96 -19.31 11.73
C GLY A 84 -9.97 -20.55 10.83
N ARG A 85 -9.68 -20.40 9.53
CA ARG A 85 -9.77 -21.48 8.53
C ARG A 85 -8.42 -21.95 7.99
N PHE A 86 -7.45 -21.05 7.88
CA PHE A 86 -6.09 -21.37 7.45
C PHE A 86 -5.10 -21.05 8.57
N PRO A 87 -4.03 -21.85 8.77
CA PRO A 87 -3.00 -21.48 9.72
C PRO A 87 -2.29 -20.20 9.25
N GLY A 88 -2.53 -19.08 9.94
CA GLY A 88 -1.83 -17.82 9.66
C GLY A 88 -2.73 -16.58 9.63
N MET A 89 -2.25 -15.55 8.93
CA MET A 89 -2.95 -14.28 8.75
C MET A 89 -3.99 -14.39 7.64
N SER A 90 -5.15 -13.77 7.85
CA SER A 90 -6.14 -13.58 6.79
C SER A 90 -5.64 -12.58 5.74
N TYR A 91 -6.22 -12.59 4.54
CA TYR A 91 -5.90 -11.57 3.53
C TYR A 91 -6.36 -10.17 3.95
N ALA A 92 -7.42 -10.06 4.75
CA ALA A 92 -7.83 -8.80 5.39
C ALA A 92 -6.73 -8.30 6.34
N SER A 93 -6.12 -9.21 7.11
CA SER A 93 -4.94 -8.93 7.92
C SER A 93 -3.80 -8.30 7.14
N VAL A 94 -3.48 -8.89 6.00
CA VAL A 94 -2.41 -8.39 5.14
C VAL A 94 -2.71 -6.94 4.71
N VAL A 95 -3.96 -6.62 4.34
CA VAL A 95 -4.34 -5.23 4.03
C VAL A 95 -4.07 -4.29 5.20
N VAL A 96 -4.47 -4.65 6.42
CA VAL A 96 -4.22 -3.83 7.62
C VAL A 96 -2.72 -3.65 7.87
N MET A 97 -1.93 -4.72 7.71
CA MET A 97 -0.46 -4.67 7.84
C MET A 97 0.24 -3.85 6.76
N LEU A 98 -0.39 -3.66 5.60
CA LEU A 98 0.14 -2.81 4.54
C LEU A 98 0.02 -1.31 4.86
N PHE A 99 -0.69 -0.91 5.92
CA PHE A 99 -0.82 0.49 6.33
C PHE A 99 0.52 1.17 6.61
N PRO A 100 1.38 0.66 7.53
CA PRO A 100 2.67 1.29 7.78
C PRO A 100 3.58 1.24 6.55
N LEU A 101 3.55 0.13 5.79
CA LEU A 101 4.34 0.01 4.57
C LEU A 101 3.94 1.08 3.52
N THR A 102 2.65 1.30 3.34
CA THR A 102 2.14 2.29 2.38
C THR A 102 2.46 3.71 2.84
N PHE A 103 2.40 3.97 4.14
CA PHE A 103 2.91 5.23 4.69
C PHE A 103 4.39 5.43 4.36
N ALA A 104 5.25 4.44 4.62
CA ALA A 104 6.68 4.55 4.35
C ALA A 104 6.95 4.81 2.85
N VAL A 105 6.32 4.03 1.97
CA VAL A 105 6.46 4.21 0.51
C VAL A 105 5.99 5.60 0.08
N SER A 106 4.81 6.04 0.55
CA SER A 106 4.27 7.37 0.26
C SER A 106 5.21 8.48 0.75
N TRP A 107 5.75 8.36 1.95
CA TRP A 107 6.70 9.32 2.54
C TRP A 107 7.97 9.43 1.70
N PHE A 108 8.60 8.31 1.35
CA PHE A 108 9.84 8.34 0.57
C PHE A 108 9.62 8.82 -0.87
N ILE A 109 8.49 8.50 -1.49
CA ILE A 109 8.13 9.07 -2.79
C ILE A 109 7.88 10.58 -2.69
N ALA A 110 7.22 11.04 -1.63
CA ALA A 110 7.05 12.47 -1.38
C ALA A 110 8.39 13.19 -1.20
N LEU A 111 9.34 12.61 -0.46
CA LEU A 111 10.69 13.16 -0.30
C LEU A 111 11.48 13.20 -1.61
N LEU A 112 11.38 12.15 -2.43
CA LEU A 112 11.97 12.13 -3.77
C LEU A 112 11.38 13.25 -4.64
N ALA A 113 10.06 13.34 -4.71
CA ALA A 113 9.37 14.37 -5.47
C ALA A 113 9.70 15.78 -4.95
N PHE A 114 9.81 15.97 -3.64
CA PHE A 114 10.27 17.22 -3.04
C PHE A 114 11.67 17.60 -3.50
N THR A 115 12.60 16.64 -3.47
CA THR A 115 14.02 16.86 -3.79
C THR A 115 14.21 17.25 -5.25
N PHE A 116 13.42 16.69 -6.17
CA PHE A 116 13.60 16.90 -7.61
C PHE A 116 12.68 17.97 -8.21
N GLU A 117 11.47 18.15 -7.69
CA GLU A 117 10.44 18.98 -8.31
C GLU A 117 9.75 19.95 -7.35
N GLY A 118 10.01 19.86 -6.05
CA GLY A 118 9.49 20.78 -5.04
C GLY A 118 8.22 20.31 -4.31
N LEU A 119 7.68 21.19 -3.48
CA LEU A 119 6.62 20.87 -2.51
C LEU A 119 5.32 20.40 -3.15
N GLU A 120 4.94 20.96 -4.29
CA GLU A 120 3.72 20.60 -5.01
C GLU A 120 3.74 19.14 -5.44
N SER A 121 4.85 18.71 -6.05
CA SER A 121 5.07 17.31 -6.44
C SER A 121 5.13 16.40 -5.21
N ALA A 122 5.75 16.84 -4.12
CA ALA A 122 5.78 16.07 -2.87
C ALA A 122 4.38 15.76 -2.33
N ILE A 123 3.49 16.76 -2.29
CA ILE A 123 2.10 16.61 -1.85
C ILE A 123 1.34 15.72 -2.83
N ALA A 124 1.42 15.99 -4.12
CA ALA A 124 0.71 15.24 -5.16
C ALA A 124 1.05 13.75 -5.13
N PHE A 125 2.33 13.40 -5.26
CA PHE A 125 2.78 12.02 -5.33
C PHE A 125 2.70 11.32 -3.97
N GLY A 126 2.91 12.03 -2.86
CA GLY A 126 2.69 11.48 -1.51
C GLY A 126 1.24 11.01 -1.34
N LEU A 127 0.27 11.87 -1.61
CA LEU A 127 -1.16 11.52 -1.52
C LEU A 127 -1.55 10.42 -2.51
N ALA A 128 -1.07 10.51 -3.75
CA ALA A 128 -1.36 9.53 -4.80
C ALA A 128 -0.85 8.12 -4.45
N MET A 129 0.34 8.03 -3.83
CA MET A 129 0.91 6.75 -3.39
C MET A 129 0.19 6.18 -2.17
N TYR A 130 -0.48 7.01 -1.38
CA TYR A 130 -1.23 6.57 -0.22
C TYR A 130 -2.66 6.11 -0.56
N PHE A 131 -3.25 6.67 -1.63
CA PHE A 131 -4.60 6.36 -2.10
C PHE A 131 -4.89 4.84 -2.25
N PRO A 132 -4.00 4.01 -2.84
CA PRO A 132 -4.25 2.59 -2.99
C PRO A 132 -4.61 1.87 -1.69
N PHE A 133 -3.89 2.16 -0.62
CA PHE A 133 -4.17 1.58 0.69
C PHE A 133 -5.54 2.02 1.20
N VAL A 134 -5.86 3.32 1.13
CA VAL A 134 -7.16 3.84 1.59
C VAL A 134 -8.29 3.13 0.86
N PHE A 135 -8.17 2.98 -0.45
CA PHE A 135 -9.18 2.32 -1.26
C PHE A 135 -9.33 0.83 -0.90
N MET A 136 -8.22 0.11 -0.79
CA MET A 136 -8.25 -1.31 -0.38
C MET A 136 -8.82 -1.49 1.04
N PHE A 137 -8.48 -0.59 1.97
CA PHE A 137 -8.96 -0.62 3.34
C PHE A 137 -10.46 -0.37 3.44
N LEU A 138 -11.01 0.57 2.66
CA LEU A 138 -12.46 0.78 2.56
C LEU A 138 -13.20 -0.45 2.00
N ARG A 139 -12.49 -1.31 1.26
CA ARG A 139 -13.03 -2.53 0.65
C ARG A 139 -12.45 -3.79 1.29
N LEU A 140 -12.06 -3.73 2.56
CA LEU A 140 -11.44 -4.84 3.29
C LEU A 140 -12.21 -6.16 3.17
N ASN A 141 -13.54 -6.10 3.15
CA ASN A 141 -14.42 -7.27 3.01
C ASN A 141 -14.18 -8.08 1.72
N VAL A 142 -13.67 -7.45 0.65
CA VAL A 142 -13.30 -8.13 -0.60
C VAL A 142 -12.10 -9.06 -0.38
N PHE A 143 -11.19 -8.69 0.51
CA PHE A 143 -9.97 -9.44 0.81
C PHE A 143 -10.15 -10.44 1.95
N ARG A 144 -11.38 -10.82 2.31
CA ARG A 144 -11.60 -11.87 3.31
C ARG A 144 -11.36 -13.26 2.72
N ASP A 145 -10.90 -14.18 3.56
CA ASP A 145 -10.59 -15.57 3.19
C ASP A 145 -11.81 -16.35 2.68
N ASP A 146 -13.03 -15.88 2.96
CA ASP A 146 -14.27 -16.38 2.36
C ASP A 146 -14.26 -16.31 0.83
N ASN A 147 -13.49 -15.39 0.25
CA ASN A 147 -13.36 -15.27 -1.19
C ASN A 147 -12.33 -16.24 -1.79
N CYS A 148 -11.58 -16.99 -0.98
CA CYS A 148 -10.65 -18.05 -1.38
C CYS A 148 -11.34 -19.42 -1.55
N ARG A 149 -12.67 -19.45 -1.69
CA ARG A 149 -13.45 -20.70 -1.90
C ARG A 149 -13.19 -21.30 -3.27
N LEU A 150 -13.20 -22.64 -3.33
CA LEU A 150 -13.20 -23.45 -4.55
C LEU A 150 -14.08 -22.81 -5.65
N VAL A 151 -13.47 -22.44 -6.77
CA VAL A 151 -14.20 -22.08 -8.00
C VAL A 151 -14.06 -23.28 -8.92
N SER A 152 -15.18 -23.86 -9.35
CA SER A 152 -15.20 -24.98 -10.30
C SER A 152 -14.36 -26.21 -9.88
N GLY A 153 -14.21 -26.46 -8.57
CA GLY A 153 -13.47 -27.62 -8.05
C GLY A 153 -11.96 -27.44 -7.94
N GLU A 154 -11.41 -26.30 -8.35
CA GLU A 154 -10.00 -25.95 -8.18
C GLU A 154 -9.81 -25.04 -6.96
N GLN A 155 -8.75 -25.28 -6.19
CA GLN A 155 -8.34 -24.37 -5.12
C GLN A 155 -7.89 -23.05 -5.77
N VAL A 156 -8.57 -21.96 -5.43
CA VAL A 156 -8.22 -20.61 -5.88
C VAL A 156 -7.41 -19.91 -4.80
N ILE A 157 -6.48 -19.05 -5.23
CA ILE A 157 -5.64 -18.26 -4.33
C ILE A 157 -6.41 -17.07 -3.72
N GLY A 158 -7.59 -16.74 -4.25
CA GLY A 158 -8.38 -15.58 -3.81
C GLY A 158 -7.83 -14.26 -4.34
N TYR A 159 -8.26 -13.14 -3.76
CA TYR A 159 -7.79 -11.81 -4.17
C TYR A 159 -6.58 -11.40 -3.34
N HIS A 160 -5.38 -11.53 -3.91
CA HIS A 160 -4.14 -11.38 -3.16
C HIS A 160 -3.74 -9.89 -2.96
N PRO A 161 -3.89 -9.31 -1.76
CA PRO A 161 -3.87 -7.86 -1.54
C PRO A 161 -2.56 -7.18 -1.95
N VAL A 162 -1.42 -7.83 -1.74
CA VAL A 162 -0.10 -7.29 -2.11
C VAL A 162 -0.01 -6.95 -3.61
N PHE A 163 -0.57 -7.78 -4.50
CA PHE A 163 -0.53 -7.53 -5.94
C PHE A 163 -1.39 -6.32 -6.33
N PHE A 164 -2.57 -6.18 -5.72
CA PHE A 164 -3.43 -5.02 -5.94
C PHE A 164 -2.77 -3.73 -5.43
N LEU A 165 -2.09 -3.79 -4.28
CA LEU A 165 -1.34 -2.63 -3.78
C LEU A 165 -0.23 -2.20 -4.74
N LEU A 166 0.53 -3.15 -5.29
CA LEU A 166 1.59 -2.86 -6.27
C LEU A 166 1.03 -2.21 -7.54
N LEU A 167 -0.09 -2.72 -8.08
CA LEU A 167 -0.79 -2.08 -9.20
C LEU A 167 -1.29 -0.67 -8.83
N GLY A 168 -1.78 -0.51 -7.61
CA GLY A 168 -2.17 0.79 -7.08
C GLY A 168 -1.00 1.78 -6.99
N PHE A 169 0.19 1.33 -6.60
CA PHE A 169 1.39 2.16 -6.60
C PHE A 169 1.81 2.57 -8.01
N MET A 170 1.63 1.73 -9.02
CA MET A 170 1.86 2.12 -10.42
C MET A 170 0.88 3.23 -10.86
N LEU A 171 -0.39 3.12 -10.47
CA LEU A 171 -1.39 4.17 -10.70
C LEU A 171 -1.05 5.46 -9.94
N GLY A 172 -0.65 5.34 -8.67
CA GLY A 172 -0.28 6.44 -7.79
C GLY A 172 0.91 7.24 -8.32
N ARG A 173 1.99 6.54 -8.73
CA ARG A 173 3.17 7.17 -9.33
C ARG A 173 2.90 7.73 -10.73
N GLY A 174 1.99 7.14 -11.48
CA GLY A 174 1.69 7.55 -12.85
C GLY A 174 0.50 8.50 -12.92
N PRO A 175 -0.63 8.05 -13.49
CA PRO A 175 -1.74 8.91 -13.87
C PRO A 175 -2.32 9.71 -12.69
N LEU A 176 -2.47 9.10 -11.51
CA LEU A 176 -3.07 9.77 -10.35
C LEU A 176 -2.16 10.86 -9.79
N GLY A 177 -0.87 10.59 -9.63
CA GLY A 177 0.11 11.57 -9.13
C GLY A 177 0.28 12.75 -10.07
N ILE A 178 0.37 12.49 -11.38
CA ILE A 178 0.47 13.55 -12.41
C ILE A 178 -0.79 14.43 -12.41
N SER A 179 -1.98 13.82 -12.42
CA SER A 179 -3.24 14.58 -12.41
C SER A 179 -3.40 15.40 -11.14
N LEU A 180 -3.01 14.87 -9.98
CA LEU A 180 -3.02 15.63 -8.72
C LEU A 180 -2.04 16.80 -8.74
N LEU A 181 -0.86 16.62 -9.33
CA LEU A 181 0.12 17.69 -9.47
C LEU A 181 -0.42 18.83 -10.32
N TRP A 182 -1.05 18.53 -11.45
CA TRP A 182 -1.64 19.55 -12.31
C TRP A 182 -2.75 20.31 -11.60
N ILE A 183 -3.66 19.61 -10.91
CA ILE A 183 -4.69 20.26 -10.08
C ILE A 183 -4.08 21.21 -9.04
N ILE A 184 -3.03 20.77 -8.33
CA ILE A 184 -2.38 21.60 -7.31
C ILE A 184 -1.78 22.85 -7.97
N LYS A 185 -1.12 22.71 -9.12
CA LYS A 185 -0.53 23.84 -9.85
C LYS A 185 -1.60 24.83 -10.34
N ASP A 186 -2.71 24.33 -10.85
CA ASP A 186 -3.83 25.17 -11.30
C ASP A 186 -4.49 25.93 -10.16
N VAL A 187 -4.72 25.28 -9.01
CA VAL A 187 -5.27 25.93 -7.82
C VAL A 187 -4.36 27.04 -7.30
N LEU A 188 -3.04 26.89 -7.44
CA LEU A 188 -2.06 27.90 -7.07
C LEU A 188 -1.88 29.00 -8.14
N GLY A 189 -2.63 28.94 -9.25
CA GLY A 189 -2.63 29.95 -10.29
C GLY A 189 -1.51 29.83 -11.32
N TYR A 190 -0.86 28.66 -11.42
CA TYR A 190 0.23 28.43 -12.37
C TYR A 190 -0.25 28.04 -13.78
N SER A 191 -1.55 27.77 -13.98
CA SER A 191 -2.11 27.32 -15.24
C SER A 191 -3.60 27.66 -15.38
N ASN A 192 -4.12 27.63 -16.61
CA ASN A 192 -5.51 27.96 -16.98
C ASN A 192 -6.30 26.74 -17.51
N SER A 193 -5.83 25.50 -17.26
CA SER A 193 -6.41 24.27 -17.79
C SER A 193 -7.32 23.50 -16.82
N PHE A 194 -7.68 24.08 -15.67
CA PHE A 194 -8.36 23.43 -14.54
C PHE A 194 -9.46 22.41 -14.87
N ASN A 195 -10.30 22.68 -15.87
CA ASN A 195 -11.32 21.73 -16.31
C ASN A 195 -10.73 20.41 -16.85
N HIS A 196 -9.66 20.49 -17.64
CA HIS A 196 -8.92 19.33 -18.16
C HIS A 196 -8.23 18.57 -17.03
N ASP A 197 -7.63 19.27 -16.08
CA ASP A 197 -6.96 18.65 -14.94
C ASP A 197 -7.93 17.92 -14.01
N ILE A 198 -9.15 18.45 -13.85
CA ILE A 198 -10.23 17.75 -13.15
C ILE A 198 -10.61 16.47 -13.90
N ILE A 199 -10.76 16.54 -15.23
CA ILE A 199 -11.10 15.37 -16.04
C ILE A 199 -10.01 14.30 -15.90
N ALA A 200 -8.73 14.69 -16.00
CA ALA A 200 -7.59 13.79 -15.82
C ALA A 200 -7.59 13.13 -14.43
N LEU A 201 -7.87 13.90 -13.37
CA LEU A 201 -7.98 13.38 -12.02
C LEU A 201 -9.13 12.39 -11.86
N VAL A 202 -10.33 12.73 -12.38
CA VAL A 202 -11.51 11.85 -12.32
C VAL A 202 -11.25 10.55 -13.08
N VAL A 203 -10.68 10.61 -14.28
CA VAL A 203 -10.33 9.42 -15.08
C VAL A 203 -9.31 8.56 -14.33
N SER A 204 -8.30 9.17 -13.72
CA SER A 204 -7.30 8.47 -12.90
C SER A 204 -7.91 7.77 -11.69
N LEU A 205 -8.82 8.43 -10.99
CA LEU A 205 -9.53 7.86 -9.84
C LEU A 205 -10.47 6.73 -10.25
N LEU A 206 -11.18 6.85 -11.37
CA LEU A 206 -12.03 5.78 -11.91
C LEU A 206 -11.21 4.56 -12.30
N CYS A 207 -10.09 4.78 -13.01
CA CYS A 207 -9.14 3.73 -13.36
C CYS A 207 -8.59 3.02 -12.11
N GLY A 208 -8.17 3.80 -11.11
CA GLY A 208 -7.71 3.27 -9.82
C GLY A 208 -8.79 2.48 -9.09
N GLY A 209 -10.01 3.00 -9.08
CA GLY A 209 -11.16 2.32 -8.50
C GLY A 209 -11.41 0.96 -9.14
N LEU A 210 -11.33 0.86 -10.47
CA LEU A 210 -11.47 -0.43 -11.17
C LEU A 210 -10.31 -1.39 -10.85
N ILE A 211 -9.07 -0.91 -10.95
CA ILE A 211 -7.87 -1.74 -10.76
C ILE A 211 -7.79 -2.30 -9.34
N LEU A 212 -8.19 -1.50 -8.34
CA LEU A 212 -8.19 -1.90 -6.93
C LEU A 212 -9.49 -2.58 -6.50
N SER A 213 -10.38 -2.89 -7.46
CA SER A 213 -11.66 -3.58 -7.23
C SER A 213 -11.73 -4.95 -7.89
N PRO A 214 -10.97 -5.94 -7.38
CA PRO A 214 -10.92 -7.28 -7.99
C PRO A 214 -12.27 -7.93 -8.17
N ASP A 215 -13.18 -7.79 -7.21
CA ASP A 215 -14.52 -8.39 -7.25
C ASP A 215 -15.42 -7.82 -8.35
N ILE A 216 -15.25 -6.54 -8.69
CA ILE A 216 -15.95 -5.90 -9.80
C ILE A 216 -15.34 -6.38 -11.11
N MET A 217 -14.01 -6.34 -11.20
CA MET A 217 -13.29 -6.75 -12.41
C MET A 217 -13.48 -8.23 -12.73
N ASN A 218 -13.56 -9.09 -11.73
CA ASN A 218 -13.80 -10.53 -11.90
C ASN A 218 -15.16 -10.82 -12.56
N LYS A 219 -16.14 -9.91 -12.44
CA LYS A 219 -17.44 -10.04 -13.09
C LYS A 219 -17.44 -9.51 -14.53
N MET A 220 -16.52 -8.60 -14.85
CA MET A 220 -16.43 -7.95 -16.17
C MET A 220 -15.51 -8.71 -17.12
N LEU A 221 -14.48 -9.36 -16.60
CA LEU A 221 -13.47 -10.05 -17.40
C LEU A 221 -13.89 -11.49 -17.70
N PRO A 222 -13.48 -12.05 -18.85
CA PRO A 222 -13.83 -13.41 -19.25
C PRO A 222 -12.96 -14.48 -18.57
N PHE A 223 -12.33 -14.17 -17.44
CA PHE A 223 -11.45 -15.09 -16.70
C PHE A 223 -11.50 -14.80 -15.19
N GLU A 224 -11.21 -15.84 -14.39
CA GLU A 224 -11.28 -15.79 -12.93
C GLU A 224 -9.97 -15.25 -12.33
N ILE A 225 -9.99 -14.01 -11.83
CA ILE A 225 -8.86 -13.31 -11.20
C ILE A 225 -8.36 -14.03 -9.95
N LYS A 226 -9.21 -14.82 -9.29
CA LYS A 226 -8.84 -15.58 -8.09
C LYS A 226 -7.88 -16.75 -8.36
N THR A 227 -7.64 -17.10 -9.62
CA THR A 227 -6.64 -18.10 -10.02
C THR A 227 -5.28 -17.43 -10.23
N PHE A 228 -4.18 -18.17 -10.10
CA PHE A 228 -2.85 -17.60 -10.34
C PHE A 228 -2.71 -17.07 -11.79
N ASP A 229 -3.15 -17.86 -12.77
CA ASP A 229 -3.15 -17.47 -14.18
C ASP A 229 -4.07 -16.28 -14.47
N GLY A 230 -5.25 -16.25 -13.83
CA GLY A 230 -6.17 -15.12 -13.95
C GLY A 230 -5.61 -13.84 -13.33
N LEU A 231 -4.92 -13.94 -12.19
CA LEU A 231 -4.22 -12.81 -11.57
C LEU A 231 -3.12 -12.26 -12.47
N LEU A 232 -2.33 -13.12 -13.12
CA LEU A 232 -1.30 -12.67 -14.07
C LEU A 232 -1.91 -11.95 -15.28
N LYS A 233 -2.98 -12.52 -15.87
CA LYS A 233 -3.72 -11.86 -16.95
C LYS A 233 -4.29 -10.52 -16.51
N TYR A 234 -4.80 -10.45 -15.27
CA TYR A 234 -5.30 -9.22 -14.68
C TYR A 234 -4.21 -8.17 -14.51
N CYS A 235 -3.03 -8.54 -14.00
CA CYS A 235 -1.90 -7.63 -13.87
C CYS A 235 -1.50 -7.06 -15.24
N LEU A 236 -1.43 -7.88 -16.29
CA LEU A 236 -1.15 -7.42 -17.64
C LEU A 236 -2.21 -6.43 -18.14
N PHE A 237 -3.49 -6.77 -17.97
CA PHE A 237 -4.61 -5.89 -18.33
C PHE A 237 -4.52 -4.54 -17.59
N ALA A 238 -4.26 -4.56 -16.28
CA ALA A 238 -4.14 -3.36 -15.46
C ALA A 238 -2.96 -2.47 -15.91
N VAL A 239 -1.81 -3.04 -16.23
CA VAL A 239 -0.65 -2.29 -16.76
C VAL A 239 -0.97 -1.63 -18.10
N ILE A 240 -1.66 -2.34 -19.01
CA ILE A 240 -2.10 -1.78 -20.29
C ILE A 240 -3.07 -0.63 -20.03
N LEU A 241 -4.05 -0.81 -19.15
CA LEU A 241 -5.05 0.21 -18.83
C LEU A 241 -4.40 1.47 -18.21
N ILE A 242 -3.47 1.31 -17.26
CA ILE A 242 -2.70 2.42 -16.68
C ILE A 242 -1.92 3.16 -17.77
N SER A 243 -1.29 2.44 -18.69
CA SER A 243 -0.50 3.03 -19.77
C SER A 243 -1.36 3.82 -20.75
N VAL A 244 -2.55 3.30 -21.09
CA VAL A 244 -3.52 4.00 -21.96
C VAL A 244 -4.02 5.27 -21.27
N VAL A 245 -4.38 5.20 -19.99
CA VAL A 245 -4.84 6.38 -19.24
C VAL A 245 -3.72 7.42 -19.14
N LEU A 246 -2.49 7.00 -18.86
CA LEU A 246 -1.33 7.90 -18.82
C LEU A 246 -1.08 8.55 -20.19
N PHE A 247 -1.22 7.81 -21.28
CA PHE A 247 -1.11 8.34 -22.64
C PHE A 247 -2.18 9.39 -22.92
N ILE A 248 -3.44 9.12 -22.55
CA ILE A 248 -4.56 10.08 -22.70
C ILE A 248 -4.29 11.34 -21.90
N ILE A 249 -3.89 11.21 -20.63
CA ILE A 249 -3.59 12.34 -19.75
C ILE A 249 -2.51 13.23 -20.36
N ASN A 250 -1.42 12.65 -20.88
CA ASN A 250 -0.33 13.41 -21.49
C ASN A 250 -0.69 14.05 -22.85
N PHE A 251 -1.82 13.67 -23.46
CA PHE A 251 -2.27 14.20 -24.75
C PHE A 251 -3.32 15.31 -24.60
N ILE A 252 -3.98 15.36 -23.44
CA ILE A 252 -4.90 16.44 -23.05
C ILE A 252 -4.06 17.63 -22.56
#